data_AF-A0A368F925-F1
#
_entry.id   AF-A0A368F925-F1
#
_cell.length_a   1.000
_cell.length_b   1.000
_cell.length_c   1.000
_cell.angle_alpha   90.00
_cell.angle_beta   90.00
_cell.angle_gamma   90.00
#
_symmetry.space_group_name_H-M   'P 1'
#
loop_
_entity.id
_entity.type
_entity.pdbx_description
1 polymer ?
#
loop_
_entity_poly.entity_id
_entity_poly.type
_entity_poly.pdbx_seq_one_letter_code
_entity_poly.pdbx_strand_id
1 'polypeptide(L)'
;MALIIDCFLEEAIDEAVTEFYSGEWKNDARSGFGVCERSDGLRYQGEWANNAKNGYGVTTLRDGTREEGKYKNNVLVVSSRRKGMLFVRSNKLKERVEAAVETANRAASIAQQKADIAVSRTSTAKERAEQAMFVAKQARDDAEMARMEAERFDPNFKPQGELCCLRVLCLPLLCLQ
;
A
#
# COMPACT_ATOMS: atom_id res chain seq x y z
N MET A 1 -15.40 -2.89 -3.77
CA MET A 1 -15.01 -4.21 -4.33
C MET A 1 -13.77 -4.66 -3.58
N ALA A 2 -13.95 -5.54 -2.60
CA ALA A 2 -12.87 -6.04 -1.75
C ALA A 2 -12.16 -7.19 -2.49
N LEU A 3 -10.90 -6.99 -2.83
CA LEU A 3 -10.02 -8.04 -3.33
C LEU A 3 -9.30 -8.67 -2.13
N ILE A 4 -10.04 -9.50 -1.39
CA ILE A 4 -9.45 -10.39 -0.37
C ILE A 4 -8.96 -11.63 -1.12
N ILE A 5 -7.70 -11.55 -1.54
CA ILE A 5 -6.67 -12.59 -1.37
C ILE A 5 -7.19 -14.03 -1.57
N ASP A 6 -7.23 -14.46 -2.83
CA ASP A 6 -7.25 -15.87 -3.23
C ASP A 6 -5.90 -16.53 -2.87
N CYS A 7 -5.70 -16.82 -1.59
CA CYS A 7 -4.59 -17.61 -1.08
C CYS A 7 -5.07 -18.86 -0.31
N PHE A 8 -6.23 -19.41 -0.72
CA PHE A 8 -6.82 -20.62 -0.15
C PHE A 8 -6.09 -21.88 -0.63
N LEU A 9 -5.13 -22.34 0.17
CA LEU A 9 -4.98 -23.76 0.45
C LEU A 9 -5.30 -23.94 1.93
N GLU A 10 -6.46 -24.56 2.16
CA GLU A 10 -7.07 -25.06 3.40
C GLU A 10 -6.20 -25.09 4.66
N GLU A 11 -6.16 -24.00 5.39
CA GLU A 11 -6.20 -24.04 6.85
C GLU A 11 -7.32 -23.10 7.28
N ALA A 12 -8.10 -23.45 8.31
CA ALA A 12 -9.15 -22.59 8.84
C ALA A 12 -8.51 -21.31 9.41
N ILE A 13 -8.36 -20.31 8.55
CA ILE A 13 -7.90 -18.99 8.93
C ILE A 13 -9.08 -18.33 9.65
N ASP A 14 -8.91 -18.00 10.92
CA ASP A 14 -9.86 -17.19 11.67
C ASP A 14 -10.12 -15.89 10.88
N GLU A 15 -11.39 -15.48 10.79
CA GLU A 15 -11.82 -14.29 10.05
C GLU A 15 -11.07 -13.02 10.49
N ALA A 16 -10.52 -13.01 11.70
CA ALA A 16 -9.72 -11.91 12.24
C ALA A 16 -8.26 -11.85 11.72
N VAL A 17 -7.78 -12.86 10.98
CA VAL A 17 -6.38 -12.92 10.54
C VAL A 17 -6.16 -12.03 9.33
N THR A 18 -5.23 -11.08 9.46
CA THR A 18 -4.85 -10.15 8.40
C THR A 18 -3.48 -10.52 7.85
N GLU A 19 -3.30 -10.31 6.55
CA GLU A 19 -2.05 -10.56 5.85
C GLU A 19 -1.53 -9.25 5.26
N PHE A 20 -0.27 -8.95 5.53
CA PHE A 20 0.46 -7.79 5.02
C PHE A 20 1.52 -8.27 4.04
N TYR A 21 1.64 -7.58 2.92
CA TYR A 21 2.67 -7.85 1.92
C TYR A 21 3.45 -6.59 1.60
N SER A 22 4.77 -6.71 1.61
CA SER A 22 5.72 -5.66 1.28
C SER A 22 6.70 -6.20 0.25
N GLY A 23 6.62 -5.69 -0.98
CA GLY A 23 7.48 -6.14 -2.06
C GLY A 23 7.00 -5.69 -3.41
N GLU A 24 7.41 -6.43 -4.43
CA GLU A 24 7.12 -6.13 -5.82
C GLU A 24 5.69 -6.58 -6.22
N TRP A 25 5.10 -5.81 -7.14
CA TRP A 25 3.77 -6.03 -7.70
C TRP A 25 3.83 -5.94 -9.22
N LYS A 26 3.05 -6.77 -9.90
CA LYS A 26 2.87 -6.73 -11.35
C LYS A 26 1.45 -7.15 -11.69
N ASN A 27 0.74 -6.32 -12.46
CA ASN A 27 -0.65 -6.58 -12.88
C ASN A 27 -1.56 -6.96 -11.69
N ASP A 28 -1.54 -6.15 -10.63
CA ASP A 28 -2.30 -6.37 -9.38
C ASP A 28 -2.04 -7.72 -8.68
N ALA A 29 -0.92 -8.36 -8.99
CA ALA A 29 -0.48 -9.59 -8.35
C ALA A 29 0.90 -9.43 -7.72
N ARG A 30 1.12 -10.09 -6.58
CA ARG A 30 2.43 -10.27 -5.96
C ARG A 30 3.34 -11.00 -6.96
N SER A 31 4.50 -10.42 -7.22
CA SER A 31 5.43 -10.89 -8.24
C SER A 31 6.84 -10.43 -7.88
N GLY A 32 7.88 -11.16 -8.31
CA GLY A 32 9.26 -10.78 -8.05
C GLY A 32 9.67 -11.15 -6.62
N PHE A 33 10.24 -10.23 -5.86
CA PHE A 33 10.68 -10.48 -4.49
C PHE A 33 9.82 -9.72 -3.48
N GLY A 34 9.53 -10.35 -2.34
CA GLY A 34 8.72 -9.72 -1.31
C GLY A 34 8.59 -10.53 -0.03
N VAL A 35 8.13 -9.82 1.00
CA VAL A 35 7.88 -10.35 2.33
C VAL A 35 6.39 -10.31 2.60
N CYS A 36 5.86 -11.41 3.12
CA CYS A 36 4.48 -11.52 3.54
C CYS A 36 4.44 -11.92 5.00
N GLU A 37 3.67 -11.18 5.79
CA GLU A 37 3.51 -11.36 7.22
C GLU A 37 2.03 -11.44 7.54
N ARG A 38 1.66 -12.47 8.28
CA ARG A 38 0.29 -12.71 8.70
C ARG A 38 0.19 -12.50 10.20
N SER A 39 -0.92 -11.94 10.68
CA SER A 39 -1.09 -11.53 12.08
C SER A 39 -1.04 -12.70 13.08
N ASP A 40 -1.18 -13.91 12.59
CA ASP A 40 -1.05 -15.17 13.33
C ASP A 40 0.42 -15.62 13.54
N GLY A 41 1.38 -14.89 12.99
CA GLY A 41 2.81 -15.18 13.08
C GLY A 41 3.39 -15.94 11.87
N LEU A 42 2.59 -16.31 10.86
CA LEU A 42 3.14 -16.89 9.64
C LEU A 42 3.87 -15.80 8.83
N ARG A 43 5.10 -16.10 8.42
CA ARG A 43 5.92 -15.18 7.62
C ARG A 43 6.58 -15.88 6.46
N TYR A 44 6.46 -15.33 5.26
CA TYR A 44 7.22 -15.78 4.09
C TYR A 44 8.12 -14.68 3.55
N GLN A 45 9.35 -15.05 3.22
CA GLN A 45 10.33 -14.17 2.57
C GLN A 45 10.92 -14.90 1.37
N GLY A 46 10.81 -14.31 0.18
CA GLY A 46 11.42 -14.89 -1.00
C GLY A 46 10.75 -14.44 -2.29
N GLU A 47 10.81 -15.32 -3.27
CA GLU A 47 10.25 -15.09 -4.61
C GLU A 47 8.72 -15.33 -4.66
N TRP A 48 8.07 -14.55 -5.50
CA TRP A 48 6.63 -14.52 -5.75
C TRP A 48 6.36 -14.52 -7.25
N ALA A 49 5.28 -15.19 -7.65
CA ALA A 49 4.73 -15.06 -8.99
C ALA A 49 3.22 -15.27 -8.94
N ASN A 50 2.46 -14.36 -9.54
CA ASN A 50 1.00 -14.44 -9.65
C ASN A 50 0.32 -14.77 -8.31
N ASN A 51 0.64 -14.00 -7.27
CA ASN A 51 0.11 -14.19 -5.91
C ASN A 51 0.53 -15.48 -5.19
N ALA A 52 1.42 -16.29 -5.75
CA ALA A 52 1.91 -17.51 -5.13
C ALA A 52 3.41 -17.45 -4.79
N LYS A 53 3.80 -18.13 -3.70
CA LYS A 53 5.21 -18.41 -3.39
C LYS A 53 5.80 -19.22 -4.54
N ASN A 54 6.90 -18.74 -5.08
CA ASN A 54 7.62 -19.37 -6.19
C ASN A 54 9.13 -19.21 -5.97
N GLY A 55 9.97 -19.88 -6.75
CA GLY A 55 11.42 -19.68 -6.67
C GLY A 55 12.03 -20.07 -5.32
N TYR A 56 12.96 -19.29 -4.78
CA TYR A 56 13.62 -19.57 -3.50
C TYR A 56 13.05 -18.71 -2.37
N GLY A 57 12.94 -19.29 -1.18
CA GLY A 57 12.44 -18.56 -0.03
C GLY A 57 12.42 -19.35 1.28
N VAL A 58 11.90 -18.70 2.30
CA VAL A 58 11.74 -19.21 3.67
C VAL A 58 10.33 -18.90 4.14
N THR A 59 9.60 -19.93 4.57
CA THR A 59 8.39 -19.79 5.38
C THR A 59 8.76 -20.04 6.84
N THR A 60 8.44 -19.11 7.73
CA THR A 60 8.40 -19.32 9.18
C THR A 60 6.95 -19.56 9.57
N LEU A 61 6.69 -20.73 10.13
CA LEU A 61 5.37 -21.13 10.63
C LEU A 61 5.11 -20.54 12.02
N ARG A 62 3.86 -20.60 12.49
CA ARG A 62 3.42 -20.04 13.78
C ARG A 62 4.19 -20.61 14.98
N ASP A 63 4.59 -21.88 14.89
CA ASP A 63 5.38 -22.60 15.89
C ASP A 63 6.88 -22.23 15.86
N GLY A 64 7.29 -21.32 14.97
CA GLY A 64 8.69 -20.94 14.74
C GLY A 64 9.44 -21.90 13.83
N THR A 65 8.80 -22.97 13.33
CA THR A 65 9.39 -23.91 12.38
C THR A 65 9.71 -23.18 11.08
N ARG A 66 10.99 -23.21 10.69
CA ARG A 66 11.46 -22.66 9.41
C ARG A 66 11.49 -23.73 8.32
N GLU A 67 10.80 -23.45 7.23
CA GLU A 67 10.77 -24.22 6.00
C GLU A 67 11.43 -23.43 4.87
N GLU A 68 12.62 -23.87 4.47
CA GLU A 68 13.44 -23.16 3.51
C GLU A 68 13.79 -24.04 2.31
N GLY A 69 13.80 -23.43 1.13
CA GLY A 69 14.15 -24.10 -0.10
C GLY A 69 13.44 -23.53 -1.31
N LYS A 70 13.11 -24.40 -2.28
CA LYS A 70 12.49 -24.00 -3.54
C LYS A 70 10.98 -24.22 -3.50
N TYR A 71 10.21 -23.20 -3.83
CA TYR A 71 8.77 -23.19 -3.95
C TYR A 71 8.34 -23.21 -5.43
N LYS A 72 7.15 -23.77 -5.68
CA LYS A 72 6.43 -23.67 -6.94
C LYS A 72 4.94 -23.67 -6.63
N ASN A 73 4.23 -22.60 -6.98
CA ASN A 73 2.80 -22.45 -6.76
C ASN A 73 2.39 -22.76 -5.31
N ASN A 74 3.01 -22.08 -4.35
CA ASN A 74 2.81 -22.25 -2.89
C ASN A 74 3.36 -23.57 -2.29
N VAL A 75 3.80 -24.53 -3.10
CA VAL A 75 4.31 -25.82 -2.60
C VAL A 75 5.84 -25.82 -2.49
N LEU A 76 6.37 -26.24 -1.35
CA LEU A 76 7.81 -26.48 -1.16
C LEU A 76 8.24 -27.76 -1.90
N VAL A 77 8.85 -27.61 -3.07
CA VAL A 77 9.28 -28.73 -3.92
C VAL A 77 10.67 -29.27 -3.56
N VAL A 78 11.53 -28.45 -2.96
CA VAL A 78 12.87 -28.85 -2.50
C VAL A 78 13.10 -28.23 -1.13
N SER A 79 13.30 -29.07 -0.10
CA SER A 79 13.56 -28.63 1.27
C SER A 79 15.03 -28.82 1.66
N SER A 80 15.55 -27.87 2.45
CA SER A 80 16.88 -27.95 3.09
C SER A 80 16.96 -29.03 4.19
N ARG A 81 15.83 -29.47 4.77
CA ARG A 81 15.81 -30.33 5.97
C ARG A 81 16.12 -31.83 5.75
N ARG A 82 16.30 -32.32 4.52
CA ARG A 82 16.63 -33.74 4.30
C ARG A 82 18.09 -34.03 4.69
N LYS A 83 18.31 -34.32 5.97
CA LYS A 83 19.54 -34.92 6.50
C LYS A 83 19.73 -36.30 5.87
N GLY A 84 20.50 -36.37 4.79
CA GLY A 84 20.83 -37.63 4.14
C GLY A 84 21.61 -37.40 2.86
N MET A 85 22.94 -37.48 2.97
CA MET A 85 23.94 -37.48 1.89
C MET A 85 24.13 -36.15 1.12
N LEU A 86 25.39 -35.68 1.07
CA LEU A 86 25.96 -34.64 0.19
C LEU A 86 25.98 -33.19 0.71
N PHE A 87 27.02 -32.90 1.49
CA PHE A 87 27.46 -31.59 1.98
C PHE A 87 27.61 -30.50 0.88
N VAL A 88 27.88 -30.90 -0.38
CA VAL A 88 28.11 -29.99 -1.51
C VAL A 88 26.80 -29.40 -2.10
N ARG A 89 25.68 -30.15 -2.09
CA ARG A 89 24.41 -29.66 -2.65
C ARG A 89 23.64 -28.75 -1.69
N SER A 90 23.85 -28.93 -0.38
CA SER A 90 23.22 -28.12 0.66
C SER A 90 23.71 -26.66 0.64
N ASN A 91 25.00 -26.42 0.32
CA ASN A 91 25.55 -25.06 0.36
C ASN A 91 24.98 -24.17 -0.76
N LYS A 92 24.94 -24.68 -2.00
CA LYS A 92 24.37 -23.93 -3.14
C LYS A 92 22.88 -23.64 -2.99
N LEU A 93 22.11 -24.56 -2.40
CA LEU A 93 20.69 -24.30 -2.12
C LEU A 93 20.56 -23.20 -1.06
N LYS A 94 21.33 -23.30 0.03
CA LYS A 94 21.33 -22.30 1.11
C LYS A 94 21.70 -20.91 0.61
N GLU A 95 22.78 -20.78 -0.18
CA GLU A 95 23.19 -19.51 -0.79
C GLU A 95 22.07 -18.88 -1.64
N ARG A 96 21.34 -19.68 -2.42
CA ARG A 96 20.23 -19.18 -3.24
C ARG A 96 19.03 -18.74 -2.41
N VAL A 97 18.72 -19.47 -1.36
CA VAL A 97 17.66 -19.11 -0.40
C VAL A 97 18.03 -17.81 0.31
N GLU A 98 19.26 -17.69 0.81
CA GLU A 98 19.75 -16.49 1.49
C GLU A 98 19.71 -15.27 0.57
N ALA A 99 20.19 -15.40 -0.68
CA ALA A 99 20.14 -14.33 -1.66
C ALA A 99 18.69 -13.89 -1.99
N ALA A 100 17.76 -14.84 -2.12
CA ALA A 100 16.35 -14.53 -2.36
C ALA A 100 15.71 -13.82 -1.16
N VAL A 101 16.02 -14.24 0.06
CA VAL A 101 15.55 -13.58 1.30
C VAL A 101 16.13 -12.18 1.44
N GLU A 102 17.42 -11.98 1.16
CA GLU A 102 18.03 -10.65 1.17
C GLU A 102 17.33 -9.72 0.16
N THR A 103 17.12 -10.22 -1.05
CA THR A 103 16.45 -9.45 -2.12
C THR A 103 15.00 -9.14 -1.76
N ALA A 104 14.28 -10.09 -1.16
CA ALA A 104 12.93 -9.87 -0.64
C ALA A 104 12.87 -8.79 0.45
N ASN A 105 13.81 -8.80 1.41
CA ASN A 105 13.88 -7.77 2.44
C ASN A 105 14.26 -6.40 1.86
N ARG A 106 15.15 -6.35 0.86
CA ARG A 106 15.45 -5.12 0.12
C ARG A 106 14.22 -4.60 -0.61
N ALA A 107 13.48 -5.47 -1.31
CA ALA A 107 12.23 -5.11 -2.00
C ALA A 107 11.16 -4.59 -1.03
N ALA A 108 11.02 -5.22 0.14
CA ALA A 108 10.12 -4.77 1.19
C ALA A 108 10.49 -3.37 1.72
N SER A 109 11.78 -3.12 1.97
CA SER A 109 12.29 -1.80 2.37
C SER A 109 11.98 -0.72 1.34
N ILE A 110 12.18 -1.03 0.04
CA ILE A 110 11.83 -0.11 -1.05
C ILE A 110 10.32 0.14 -1.10
N ALA A 111 9.50 -0.89 -0.91
CA ALA A 111 8.05 -0.74 -0.86
C ALA A 111 7.62 0.17 0.30
N GLN A 112 8.22 0.01 1.48
CA GLN A 112 7.97 0.87 2.64
C GLN A 112 8.35 2.33 2.36
N GLN A 113 9.55 2.56 1.81
CA GLN A 113 9.99 3.91 1.45
C GLN A 113 9.03 4.59 0.45
N LYS A 114 8.52 3.84 -0.53
CA LYS A 114 7.52 4.36 -1.47
C LYS A 114 6.22 4.75 -0.76
N ALA A 115 5.77 3.96 0.21
CA ALA A 115 4.60 4.29 1.02
C ALA A 115 4.82 5.57 1.84
N ASP A 116 5.97 5.69 2.51
CA ASP A 116 6.31 6.87 3.32
C ASP A 116 6.37 8.15 2.47
N ILE A 117 6.97 8.07 1.28
CA ILE A 117 6.99 9.19 0.32
C ILE A 117 5.57 9.57 -0.12
N ALA A 118 4.70 8.59 -0.35
CA ALA A 118 3.31 8.86 -0.71
C ALA A 118 2.57 9.58 0.44
N VAL A 119 2.76 9.12 1.68
CA VAL A 119 2.20 9.78 2.89
C VAL A 119 2.70 11.22 2.99
N SER A 120 4.00 11.45 2.88
CA SER A 120 4.57 12.81 2.92
C SER A 120 4.01 13.72 1.83
N ARG A 121 3.84 13.22 0.60
CA ARG A 121 3.21 13.99 -0.48
C ARG A 121 1.77 14.34 -0.17
N THR A 122 1.01 13.41 0.41
CA THR A 122 -0.38 13.66 0.78
C THR A 122 -0.51 14.68 1.91
N SER A 123 0.40 14.69 2.89
CA SER A 123 0.38 15.68 3.96
C SER A 123 0.65 17.08 3.42
N THR A 124 1.65 17.26 2.55
CA THR A 124 1.94 18.56 1.93
C THR A 124 0.79 19.05 1.04
N ALA A 125 0.17 18.14 0.27
CA ALA A 125 -0.98 18.50 -0.56
C ALA A 125 -2.17 18.94 0.31
N LYS A 126 -2.42 18.24 1.42
CA LYS A 126 -3.48 18.58 2.39
C LYS A 126 -3.23 19.94 3.04
N GLU A 127 -2.03 20.19 3.52
CA GLU A 127 -1.65 21.48 4.13
C GLU A 127 -1.86 22.64 3.15
N ARG A 128 -1.42 22.49 1.90
CA ARG A 128 -1.63 23.52 0.87
C ARG A 128 -3.11 23.76 0.56
N ALA A 129 -3.92 22.70 0.56
CA ALA A 129 -5.37 22.83 0.39
C ALA A 129 -6.02 23.57 1.56
N GLU A 130 -5.61 23.27 2.80
CA GLU A 130 -6.08 23.95 4.01
C GLU A 130 -5.72 25.44 4.00
N GLN A 131 -4.48 25.79 3.62
CA GLN A 131 -4.06 27.18 3.45
C GLN A 131 -4.90 27.91 2.40
N ALA A 132 -5.17 27.28 1.25
CA ALA A 132 -6.01 27.89 0.22
C ALA A 132 -7.46 28.10 0.70
N MET A 133 -8.01 27.15 1.47
CA MET A 133 -9.34 27.29 2.08
C MET A 133 -9.37 28.42 3.10
N PHE A 134 -8.33 28.58 3.91
CA PHE A 134 -8.21 29.68 4.86
C PHE A 134 -8.21 31.04 4.16
N VAL A 135 -7.36 31.21 3.14
CA VAL A 135 -7.30 32.47 2.35
C VAL A 135 -8.63 32.75 1.65
N ALA A 136 -9.28 31.73 1.10
CA ALA A 136 -10.58 31.90 0.46
C ALA A 136 -11.67 32.33 1.46
N LYS A 137 -11.64 31.81 2.69
CA LYS A 137 -12.55 32.24 3.76
C LYS A 137 -12.27 33.70 4.13
N GLN A 138 -11.02 34.04 4.39
CA GLN A 138 -10.63 35.41 4.72
C GLN A 138 -11.09 36.40 3.64
N ALA A 139 -10.88 36.09 2.36
CA ALA A 139 -11.33 36.95 1.27
C ALA A 139 -12.86 37.12 1.19
N ARG A 140 -13.64 36.09 1.59
CA ARG A 140 -15.11 36.20 1.68
C ARG A 140 -15.52 37.10 2.83
N ASP A 141 -14.92 36.91 4.00
CA ASP A 141 -15.19 37.69 5.20
C ASP A 141 -14.84 39.18 4.97
N ASP A 142 -13.70 39.46 4.33
CA ASP A 142 -13.27 40.83 3.94
C ASP A 142 -14.24 41.46 2.92
N ALA A 143 -14.67 40.69 1.92
CA ALA A 143 -15.64 41.16 0.93
C ALA A 143 -17.02 41.44 1.56
N GLU A 144 -17.44 40.65 2.54
CA GLU A 144 -18.67 40.85 3.28
C GLU A 144 -18.60 42.13 4.13
N MET A 145 -17.49 42.34 4.85
CA MET A 145 -17.26 43.56 5.63
C MET A 145 -17.29 44.81 4.75
N ALA A 146 -16.65 44.77 3.58
CA ALA A 146 -16.67 45.88 2.63
C ALA A 146 -18.09 46.18 2.11
N ARG A 147 -18.93 45.16 1.92
CA ARG A 147 -20.36 45.35 1.55
C ARG A 147 -21.13 46.03 2.67
N MET A 148 -20.98 45.58 3.92
CA MET A 148 -21.65 46.19 5.07
C MET A 148 -21.30 47.68 5.21
N GLU A 149 -20.02 48.03 5.03
CA GLU A 149 -19.60 49.42 5.12
C GLU A 149 -20.11 50.26 3.94
N ALA A 150 -20.15 49.71 2.72
CA ALA A 150 -20.74 50.39 1.57
C ALA A 150 -22.24 50.68 1.76
N GLU A 151 -23.01 49.71 2.28
CA GLU A 151 -24.43 49.87 2.62
C GLU A 151 -24.66 50.94 3.70
N ARG A 152 -23.73 51.08 4.65
CA ARG A 152 -23.78 52.14 5.67
C ARG A 152 -23.65 53.55 5.06
N PHE A 153 -22.84 53.71 4.02
CA PHE A 153 -22.66 54.99 3.33
C PHE A 153 -23.80 55.31 2.36
N ASP A 154 -24.29 54.31 1.61
CA ASP A 154 -25.44 54.42 0.71
C ASP A 154 -26.33 53.17 0.84
N PRO A 155 -27.49 53.26 1.53
CA PRO A 155 -28.39 52.12 1.72
C PRO A 155 -29.00 51.57 0.43
N ASN A 156 -28.94 52.30 -0.70
CA ASN A 156 -29.40 51.84 -2.00
C ASN A 156 -28.27 51.27 -2.87
N PHE A 157 -27.04 51.18 -2.35
CA PHE A 157 -25.90 50.62 -3.06
C PHE A 157 -26.15 49.14 -3.41
N LYS A 158 -26.00 48.79 -4.69
CA LYS A 158 -26.12 47.42 -5.20
C LYS A 158 -24.78 46.97 -5.79
N PRO A 159 -24.03 46.07 -5.11
CA PRO A 159 -22.79 45.57 -5.67
C PRO A 159 -23.07 44.79 -6.97
N GLN A 160 -22.43 45.19 -8.07
CA GLN A 160 -22.50 44.45 -9.33
C GLN A 160 -21.53 43.27 -9.28
N GLY A 161 -22.04 42.04 -9.43
CA GLY A 161 -21.20 40.84 -9.52
C GLY A 161 -21.61 39.63 -8.69
N GLU A 162 -22.90 39.44 -8.36
CA GLU A 162 -23.38 38.24 -7.64
C GLU A 162 -23.17 36.90 -8.39
N LEU A 163 -22.65 36.90 -9.61
CA LEU A 163 -22.61 35.72 -10.48
C LEU A 163 -21.41 34.76 -10.29
N CYS A 164 -20.43 35.03 -9.42
CA CYS A 164 -19.19 34.22 -9.42
C CYS A 164 -19.00 33.24 -8.25
N CYS A 165 -19.94 33.13 -7.30
CA CYS A 165 -19.76 32.22 -6.14
C CYS A 165 -20.87 31.18 -5.90
N LEU A 166 -21.96 31.19 -6.67
CA LEU A 166 -22.97 30.15 -6.58
C LEU A 166 -22.67 29.02 -7.57
N ARG A 167 -22.24 27.88 -7.00
CA ARG A 167 -22.04 26.55 -7.62
C ARG A 167 -20.67 26.29 -8.27
N VAL A 168 -19.63 26.25 -7.44
CA VAL A 168 -18.72 25.09 -7.51
C VAL A 168 -19.32 24.00 -6.64
N LEU A 169 -20.51 23.51 -7.02
CA LEU A 169 -20.96 22.21 -6.54
C LEU A 169 -19.98 21.21 -7.15
N CYS A 170 -19.33 20.42 -6.30
CA CYS A 170 -18.82 19.12 -6.68
C CYS A 170 -19.93 18.36 -7.43
N LEU A 171 -19.95 18.44 -8.76
CA LEU A 171 -20.69 17.51 -9.59
C LEU A 171 -19.83 16.23 -9.62
N PRO A 172 -20.28 15.12 -9.03
CA PRO A 172 -19.59 13.86 -9.17
C PRO A 172 -19.63 13.45 -10.65
N LEU A 173 -18.44 13.24 -11.21
CA LEU A 173 -18.10 12.28 -12.26
C LEU A 173 -19.30 11.57 -12.91
N LEU A 174 -19.78 12.13 -14.03
CA LEU A 174 -20.46 11.39 -15.07
C LEU A 174 -19.75 11.70 -16.39
N CYS A 175 -18.56 11.12 -16.54
CA CYS A 175 -17.90 10.90 -17.83
C CYS A 175 -17.52 9.43 -17.90
N LEU A 176 -18.44 8.61 -18.41
CA LEU A 176 -18.16 7.32 -19.06
C LEU A 176 -19.44 6.88 -19.77
N GLN A 177 -19.57 7.33 -21.01
CA GLN A 177 -20.23 6.62 -22.10
C GLN A 177 -19.17 6.37 -23.17
#